data_AF-A0A660MCY0-F1
#
_entry.id   AF-A0A660MCY0-F1
#
_cell.length_a   1.000
_cell.length_b   1.000
_cell.length_c   1.000
_cell.angle_alpha   90.00
_cell.angle_beta   90.00
_cell.angle_gamma   90.00
#
_symmetry.space_group_name_H-M   'P 1'
#
loop_
_entity.id
_entity.type
_entity.pdbx_description
1 polymer ?
#
loop_
_entity_poly.entity_id
_entity_poly.type
_entity_poly.pdbx_seq_one_letter_code
_entity_poly.pdbx_strand_id
1 'polypeptide(L)'
;MKRFLLNCFLTLILLAAWAAGVFYLQYQKALNAPLVAEGDGIITVKRGDTLASLNRELVQRGVIHSDWVLPVYARLNPQAANIKAGDYRIDASASLPSLMNDITNGKVVVYNITVVEGKTFKDLRASL
;
A
#
# COMPACT_ATOMS: atom_id res chain seq x y z
N MET A 1 0.64 -51.37 5.53
CA MET A 1 0.88 -50.19 6.41
C MET A 1 1.67 -49.07 5.72
N LYS A 2 2.87 -49.32 5.16
CA LYS A 2 3.71 -48.28 4.50
C LYS A 2 3.03 -47.55 3.31
N ARG A 3 2.24 -48.28 2.51
CA ARG A 3 1.46 -47.70 1.39
C ARG A 3 0.34 -46.76 1.83
N PHE A 4 -0.25 -47.02 3.00
CA PHE A 4 -1.32 -46.19 3.56
C PHE A 4 -0.75 -44.87 4.12
N LEU A 5 0.41 -44.95 4.80
CA LEU A 5 1.15 -43.76 5.23
C LEU A 5 1.63 -42.91 4.05
N LEU A 6 2.12 -43.55 2.98
CA LEU A 6 2.54 -42.84 1.77
C LEU A 6 1.37 -42.14 1.08
N ASN A 7 0.21 -42.79 0.96
CA ASN A 7 -1.00 -42.17 0.40
C ASN A 7 -1.55 -41.04 1.29
N CYS A 8 -1.54 -41.18 2.62
CA CYS A 8 -1.86 -40.08 3.54
C CYS A 8 -0.91 -38.90 3.38
N PHE A 9 0.40 -39.16 3.23
CA PHE A 9 1.38 -38.11 3.02
C PHE A 9 1.19 -37.42 1.67
N LEU A 10 0.94 -38.17 0.60
CA LEU A 10 0.68 -37.63 -0.74
C LEU A 10 -0.59 -36.79 -0.79
N THR A 11 -1.66 -37.25 -0.14
CA THR A 11 -2.92 -36.50 -0.04
C THR A 11 -2.77 -35.24 0.80
N LEU A 12 -1.99 -35.28 1.90
CA LEU A 12 -1.67 -34.09 2.69
C LEU A 12 -0.89 -33.05 1.88
N ILE A 13 0.12 -33.48 1.10
CA ILE A 13 0.87 -32.59 0.20
C ILE A 13 -0.06 -32.00 -0.86
N LEU A 14 -0.94 -32.81 -1.45
CA LEU A 14 -1.88 -32.33 -2.46
C LEU A 14 -2.82 -31.26 -1.90
N LEU A 15 -3.35 -31.49 -0.69
CA LEU A 15 -4.19 -30.52 0.04
C LEU A 15 -3.43 -29.24 0.36
N ALA A 16 -2.18 -29.34 0.83
CA ALA A 16 -1.33 -28.19 1.12
C ALA A 16 -1.03 -27.37 -0.15
N ALA A 17 -0.73 -28.04 -1.26
CA ALA A 17 -0.52 -27.38 -2.55
C ALA A 17 -1.78 -26.68 -3.06
N TRP A 18 -2.94 -27.30 -2.88
CA TRP A 18 -4.22 -26.71 -3.27
C TRP A 18 -4.55 -25.47 -2.43
N ALA A 19 -4.38 -25.55 -1.11
CA ALA A 19 -4.56 -24.42 -0.20
C ALA A 19 -3.59 -23.27 -0.52
N ALA A 20 -2.32 -23.58 -0.81
CA ALA A 20 -1.33 -22.59 -1.23
C ALA A 20 -1.70 -21.93 -2.56
N GLY A 21 -2.23 -22.70 -3.53
CA GLY A 21 -2.70 -22.17 -4.81
C GLY A 21 -3.86 -21.19 -4.66
N VAL A 22 -4.87 -21.53 -3.84
CA VAL A 22 -6.00 -20.64 -3.55
C VAL A 22 -5.52 -19.37 -2.85
N PHE A 23 -4.65 -19.51 -1.85
CA PHE A 23 -4.06 -18.37 -1.13
C PHE A 23 -3.29 -17.44 -2.08
N TYR A 24 -2.49 -18.00 -2.98
CA TYR A 24 -1.74 -17.24 -3.97
C TYR A 24 -2.64 -16.46 -4.94
N LEU A 25 -3.72 -17.09 -5.43
CA LEU A 25 -4.69 -16.42 -6.30
C LEU A 25 -5.41 -15.28 -5.58
N GLN A 26 -5.74 -15.48 -4.31
CA GLN A 26 -6.39 -14.44 -3.49
C GLN A 26 -5.43 -13.27 -3.21
N TYR A 27 -4.15 -13.56 -2.98
CA TYR A 27 -3.11 -12.54 -2.86
C TYR A 27 -2.94 -11.72 -4.13
N GLN A 28 -2.83 -12.37 -5.30
CA GLN A 28 -2.75 -11.66 -6.58
C GLN A 28 -3.99 -10.80 -6.86
N LYS A 29 -5.19 -11.32 -6.57
CA LYS A 29 -6.42 -10.55 -6.72
C LYS A 29 -6.43 -9.33 -5.82
N ALA A 30 -5.97 -9.45 -4.57
CA ALA A 30 -5.93 -8.33 -3.64
C ALA A 30 -4.88 -7.28 -4.00
N LEU A 31 -3.75 -7.68 -4.60
CA LEU A 31 -2.74 -6.74 -5.11
C LEU A 31 -3.23 -5.92 -6.30
N ASN A 32 -3.96 -6.57 -7.20
CA ASN A 32 -4.48 -5.96 -8.43
C ASN A 32 -5.89 -5.38 -8.27
N ALA A 33 -6.47 -5.47 -7.06
CA ALA A 33 -7.77 -4.87 -6.79
C ALA A 33 -7.67 -3.34 -6.94
N PRO A 34 -8.67 -2.70 -7.57
CA PRO A 34 -8.72 -1.26 -7.64
C PRO A 34 -8.76 -0.67 -6.23
N LEU A 35 -7.92 0.33 -5.98
CA LEU A 35 -7.89 1.03 -4.70
C LEU A 35 -9.13 1.92 -4.58
N VAL A 36 -9.86 1.79 -3.48
CA VAL A 36 -11.03 2.65 -3.23
C VAL A 36 -10.56 3.89 -2.49
N ALA A 37 -10.47 5.01 -3.19
CA ALA A 37 -10.10 6.28 -2.59
C ALA A 37 -11.36 7.02 -2.12
N GLU A 38 -11.54 7.18 -0.80
CA GLU A 38 -12.56 8.09 -0.25
C GLU A 38 -12.04 9.54 -0.23
N GLY A 39 -12.89 10.50 -0.63
CA GLY A 39 -12.56 11.94 -0.64
C GLY A 39 -11.67 12.37 -1.80
N ASP A 40 -10.68 13.22 -1.53
CA ASP A 40 -9.76 13.78 -2.55
C ASP A 40 -8.75 12.75 -3.09
N GLY A 41 -8.75 11.53 -2.54
CA GLY A 41 -7.80 10.48 -2.89
C GLY A 41 -6.35 10.83 -2.57
N ILE A 42 -6.12 11.65 -1.54
CA ILE A 42 -4.78 12.01 -1.07
C ILE A 42 -4.47 11.28 0.23
N ILE A 43 -3.32 10.61 0.26
CA ILE A 43 -2.71 10.05 1.48
C ILE A 43 -1.49 10.86 1.85
N THR A 44 -1.44 11.27 3.10
CA THR A 44 -0.31 12.00 3.67
C THR A 44 0.54 11.04 4.50
N VAL A 45 1.75 10.76 4.03
CA VAL A 45 2.75 9.99 4.78
C VAL A 45 3.62 10.97 5.57
N LYS A 46 3.57 10.89 6.90
CA LYS A 46 4.35 11.77 7.78
C LYS A 46 5.78 11.26 7.95
N ARG A 47 6.69 12.18 8.26
CA ARG A 47 8.06 11.80 8.66
C ARG A 47 8.02 10.97 9.93
N GLY A 48 8.61 9.78 9.88
CA GLY A 48 8.62 8.83 11.00
C GLY A 48 7.47 7.82 10.97
N ASP A 49 6.55 7.92 10.00
CA ASP A 49 5.58 6.85 9.77
C ASP A 49 6.32 5.57 9.39
N THR A 50 5.76 4.45 9.84
CA THR A 50 6.23 3.11 9.48
C THR A 50 5.29 2.50 8.46
N LEU A 51 5.75 1.51 7.72
CA LEU A 51 4.90 0.73 6.82
C LEU A 51 3.67 0.15 7.55
N ALA A 52 3.82 -0.22 8.82
CA ALA A 52 2.70 -0.71 9.63
C ALA A 52 1.65 0.37 9.91
N SER A 53 2.10 1.62 10.19
CA SER A 53 1.21 2.77 10.35
C SER A 53 0.45 3.05 9.05
N LEU A 54 1.18 3.11 7.93
CA LEU A 54 0.61 3.32 6.60
C LEU A 54 -0.40 2.23 6.23
N ASN A 55 -0.08 0.96 6.51
CA ASN A 55 -1.00 -0.16 6.29
C ASN A 55 -2.30 0.04 7.05
N ARG A 56 -2.20 0.41 8.33
CA ARG A 56 -3.37 0.61 9.18
C ARG A 56 -4.22 1.76 8.68
N GLU A 57 -3.59 2.85 8.25
CA GLU A 57 -4.28 3.99 7.66
C GLU A 57 -4.98 3.62 6.35
N LEU A 58 -4.31 2.88 5.46
CA LEU A 58 -4.89 2.39 4.21
C LEU A 58 -6.11 1.49 4.44
N VAL A 59 -6.07 0.61 5.44
CA VAL A 59 -7.22 -0.23 5.83
C VAL A 59 -8.34 0.62 6.44
N GLN A 60 -8.01 1.56 7.33
CA GLN A 60 -8.99 2.43 7.98
C GLN A 60 -9.73 3.33 7.00
N ARG A 61 -9.03 3.83 5.97
CA ARG A 61 -9.61 4.62 4.88
C ARG A 61 -10.31 3.77 3.82
N GLY A 62 -10.39 2.44 3.98
CA GLY A 62 -11.00 1.53 3.01
C GLY A 62 -10.25 1.38 1.68
N VAL A 63 -9.04 1.94 1.57
CA VAL A 63 -8.21 1.91 0.36
C VAL A 63 -7.78 0.49 0.03
N ILE A 64 -7.43 -0.28 1.06
CA ILE A 64 -7.19 -1.73 0.96
C ILE A 64 -8.15 -2.48 1.87
N HIS A 65 -8.69 -3.59 1.35
CA HIS A 65 -9.62 -4.44 2.09
C HIS A 65 -8.90 -5.44 3.02
N SER A 66 -7.62 -5.71 2.75
CA SER A 66 -6.86 -6.77 3.39
C SER A 66 -5.59 -6.21 4.03
N ASP A 67 -5.54 -6.26 5.36
CA ASP A 67 -4.44 -5.78 6.20
C ASP A 67 -3.13 -6.56 6.03
N TRP A 68 -3.22 -7.82 5.58
CA TRP A 68 -2.07 -8.72 5.42
C TRP A 68 -1.35 -8.54 4.08
N VAL A 69 -1.97 -7.91 3.08
CA VAL A 69 -1.42 -7.83 1.72
C VAL A 69 -0.22 -6.91 1.64
N LEU A 70 -0.26 -5.74 2.27
CA LEU A 70 0.84 -4.78 2.25
C LEU A 70 2.09 -5.29 3.02
N PRO A 71 1.96 -5.84 4.25
CA PRO A 71 3.11 -6.45 4.94
C PRO A 71 3.74 -7.60 4.16
N VAL A 72 2.94 -8.47 3.53
CA VAL A 72 3.46 -9.55 2.68
C VAL A 72 4.17 -8.97 1.46
N TYR A 73 3.59 -7.96 0.81
CA TYR A 73 4.19 -7.29 -0.33
C TYR A 73 5.54 -6.65 -0.01
N ALA A 74 5.67 -5.95 1.12
CA ALA A 74 6.93 -5.36 1.54
C ALA A 74 7.98 -6.38 2.00
N ARG A 75 7.55 -7.54 2.53
CA ARG A 75 8.48 -8.66 2.80
C ARG A 75 9.05 -9.25 1.52
N LEU A 76 8.23 -9.35 0.47
CA LEU A 76 8.68 -9.82 -0.85
C LEU A 76 9.47 -8.75 -1.61
N ASN A 77 9.21 -7.46 -1.35
CA ASN A 77 9.85 -6.33 -1.99
C ASN A 77 10.48 -5.40 -0.94
N PRO A 78 11.74 -5.63 -0.53
CA PRO A 78 12.40 -4.84 0.49
C PRO A 78 12.48 -3.35 0.16
N GLN A 79 12.51 -2.99 -1.13
CA GLN A 79 12.49 -1.61 -1.59
C GLN A 79 11.18 -0.89 -1.23
N ALA A 80 10.05 -1.59 -1.24
CA ALA A 80 8.75 -1.05 -0.85
C ALA A 80 8.65 -0.74 0.65
N ALA A 81 9.57 -1.25 1.47
CA ALA A 81 9.67 -0.88 2.88
C ALA A 81 10.28 0.52 3.08
N ASN A 82 10.97 1.06 2.06
CA ASN A 82 11.52 2.41 2.09
C ASN A 82 10.44 3.41 1.66
N ILE A 83 9.64 3.84 2.64
CA ILE A 83 8.59 4.83 2.45
C ILE A 83 9.14 6.25 2.61
N LYS A 84 8.79 7.14 1.68
CA LYS A 84 9.14 8.56 1.77
C LYS A 84 7.95 9.33 2.32
N ALA A 85 8.25 10.40 3.06
CA ALA A 85 7.22 11.29 3.58
C ALA A 85 6.75 12.26 2.50
N GLY A 86 5.46 12.53 2.47
CA GLY A 86 4.81 13.43 1.52
C GLY A 86 3.35 13.09 1.26
N ASP A 87 2.70 13.92 0.45
CA ASP A 87 1.33 13.69 -0.01
C ASP A 87 1.33 12.93 -1.32
N TYR A 88 0.61 11.82 -1.37
CA TYR A 88 0.52 10.94 -2.53
C TYR A 88 -0.92 10.84 -3.00
N ARG A 89 -1.11 10.94 -4.32
CA ARG A 89 -2.42 10.75 -4.94
C ARG A 89 -2.65 9.26 -5.19
N ILE A 90 -3.79 8.78 -4.74
CA ILE A 90 -4.32 7.45 -5.02
C ILE A 90 -5.25 7.59 -6.21
N ASP A 91 -4.86 6.98 -7.33
CA ASP A 91 -5.79 6.80 -8.44
C ASP A 91 -6.72 5.62 -8.14
N ALA A 92 -8.03 5.79 -8.29
CA ALA A 92 -9.01 4.72 -7.99
C ALA A 92 -8.84 3.46 -8.88
N SER A 93 -8.17 3.61 -10.02
CA SER A 93 -7.80 2.51 -10.93
C SER A 93 -6.39 1.96 -10.67
N ALA A 94 -5.61 2.59 -9.80
CA ALA A 94 -4.27 2.10 -9.48
C ALA A 94 -4.35 0.85 -8.60
N SER A 95 -3.29 0.05 -8.69
CA SER A 95 -3.08 -1.14 -7.87
C SER A 95 -2.18 -0.82 -6.68
N LEU A 96 -2.21 -1.66 -5.64
CA LEU A 96 -1.37 -1.48 -4.45
C LEU A 96 0.14 -1.40 -4.77
N PRO A 97 0.70 -2.23 -5.69
CA PRO A 97 2.09 -2.10 -6.13
C PRO A 97 2.42 -0.75 -6.76
N SER A 98 1.49 -0.17 -7.54
CA SER A 98 1.69 1.14 -8.18
C SER A 98 1.76 2.25 -7.13
N LEU A 99 0.84 2.25 -6.16
CA LEU A 99 0.85 3.21 -5.06
C LEU A 99 2.14 3.10 -4.22
N MET A 100 2.58 1.88 -3.93
CA MET A 100 3.86 1.65 -3.23
C MET A 100 5.05 2.16 -4.02
N ASN A 101 5.05 1.95 -5.34
CA ASN A 101 6.08 2.47 -6.21
C ASN A 101 6.12 4.01 -6.20
N ASP A 102 4.96 4.68 -6.22
CA ASP A 102 4.90 6.14 -6.12
C ASP A 102 5.44 6.64 -4.76
N ILE A 103 5.09 5.93 -3.68
CA ILE A 103 5.57 6.23 -2.32
C ILE A 103 7.08 6.07 -2.18
N THR A 104 7.63 4.94 -2.63
CA THR A 104 9.07 4.66 -2.57
C THR A 104 9.87 5.59 -3.49
N ASN A 105 9.36 5.92 -4.67
CA ASN A 105 10.03 6.87 -5.56
C ASN A 105 9.93 8.31 -5.06
N GLY A 106 8.90 8.63 -4.25
CA GLY A 106 8.67 9.98 -3.75
C GLY A 106 7.95 10.85 -4.78
N LYS A 107 7.06 10.26 -5.57
CA LYS A 107 6.20 10.96 -6.53
C LYS A 107 5.06 11.68 -5.80
N VAL A 108 5.44 12.68 -5.02
CA VAL A 108 4.53 13.46 -4.19
C VAL A 108 3.74 14.48 -5.03
N VAL A 109 2.56 14.85 -4.56
CA VAL A 109 1.76 15.95 -5.12
C VAL A 109 2.49 17.27 -4.83
N VAL A 110 2.80 18.02 -5.90
CA VAL A 110 3.44 19.34 -5.78
C VAL A 110 2.36 20.41 -5.78
N TYR A 111 2.21 21.11 -4.66
CA TYR A 111 1.34 22.28 -4.58
C TYR A 111 2.08 23.50 -5.12
N ASN A 112 1.64 24.01 -6.28
CA ASN A 112 2.15 25.27 -6.82
C ASN A 112 1.52 26.43 -6.05
N ILE A 113 2.32 27.13 -5.26
CA ILE A 113 1.92 28.40 -4.65
C ILE A 113 2.17 29.51 -5.67
N THR A 114 1.12 30.04 -6.29
CA THR A 114 1.24 31.26 -7.08
C THR A 114 1.40 32.44 -6.14
N VAL A 115 2.63 32.88 -5.94
CA VAL A 115 2.91 34.13 -5.24
C VAL A 115 2.50 35.26 -6.19
N VAL A 116 1.34 35.86 -5.93
CA VAL A 116 0.96 37.10 -6.61
C VAL A 116 1.96 38.17 -6.16
N GLU A 117 2.85 38.58 -7.06
CA GLU A 117 3.79 39.67 -6.82
C GLU A 117 3.00 40.92 -6.40
N GLY A 118 3.25 41.42 -5.19
CA GLY A 118 2.52 42.56 -4.60
C GLY A 118 2.14 42.42 -3.12
N LYS A 119 2.21 41.21 -2.54
CA LYS A 119 2.05 41.04 -1.08
C LYS A 119 3.30 41.49 -0.33
N THR A 120 3.15 42.50 0.52
CA THR A 120 4.23 43.03 1.36
C THR A 120 4.59 42.02 2.45
N PHE A 121 5.87 41.99 2.86
CA PHE A 121 6.43 41.10 3.91
C PHE A 121 5.66 41.11 5.24
N LYS A 122 4.81 42.12 5.45
CA LYS A 122 3.95 42.30 6.62
C LYS A 122 2.79 41.30 6.69
N ASP A 123 2.27 40.84 5.55
CA ASP A 123 1.14 39.89 5.49
C ASP A 123 1.57 38.44 5.78
N LEU A 124 2.82 38.08 5.44
CA LEU A 124 3.38 36.75 5.69
C LEU A 124 3.51 36.42 7.19
N ARG A 125 3.65 37.43 8.04
CA ARG A 125 3.83 37.24 9.49
C ARG A 125 2.50 37.04 10.25
N ALA A 126 1.38 37.37 9.64
CA ALA A 126 0.05 37.20 10.26
C ALA A 126 -0.56 35.80 10.05
N SER A 127 0.12 34.95 9.26
CA SER A 127 -0.39 33.64 8.85
C SER A 127 0.41 32.45 9.45
N LEU A 128 1.31 32.73 10.41
CA LEU A 128 2.07 31.75 11.19
C LEU A 128 1.56 31.68 12.62
#